data_AF-A0A846YXY5-F1
#
_entry.id   AF-A0A846YXY5-F1
#
_cell.length_a   1.000
_cell.length_b   1.000
_cell.length_c   1.000
_cell.angle_alpha   90.00
_cell.angle_beta   90.00
_cell.angle_gamma   90.00
#
_symmetry.space_group_name_H-M   'P 1'
#
loop_
_entity.id
_entity.type
_entity.pdbx_description
1 polymer ?
#
loop_
_entity_poly.entity_id
_entity_poly.type
_entity_poly.pdbx_seq_one_letter_code
_entity_poly.pdbx_strand_id
1 'polypeptide(L)' 'MAKRYRFDPAGPVTGVFFLALAGLFLAEGLTDEPILSATVLAPVVLIGLGLVGTVRVLTRGRRRHLR' A
#
# COMPACT_ATOMS: atom_id res chain seq x y z
N MET A 1 -4.44 7.71 32.87
CA MET A 1 -3.70 6.74 32.05
C MET A 1 -3.59 7.27 30.61
N ALA A 2 -2.44 7.79 30.20
CA ALA A 2 -2.26 8.31 28.84
C ALA A 2 -2.18 7.13 27.85
N LYS A 3 -3.22 6.97 27.02
CA LYS A 3 -3.29 5.94 25.99
C LYS A 3 -2.21 6.23 24.95
N ARG A 4 -1.07 5.53 25.01
CA ARG A 4 -0.01 5.61 23.99
C ARG A 4 -0.59 5.13 22.65
N TYR A 5 -1.03 6.05 21.81
CA TYR A 5 -1.45 5.77 20.44
C TYR A 5 -0.20 5.33 19.67
N ARG A 6 -0.04 4.00 19.51
CA ARG A 6 1.01 3.45 18.66
C ARG A 6 0.57 3.66 17.22
N PHE A 7 1.11 4.69 16.58
CA PHE A 7 0.93 4.93 15.16
C PHE A 7 1.35 3.67 14.38
N ASP A 8 0.42 3.09 13.62
CA ASP A 8 0.67 1.95 12.75
C ASP A 8 0.70 2.44 11.30
N PRO A 9 1.88 2.80 10.76
CA PRO A 9 1.98 3.35 9.41
C PRO A 9 1.56 2.35 8.32
N ALA A 10 1.42 1.06 8.64
CA ALA A 10 0.97 0.08 7.66
C ALA A 10 -0.46 0.35 7.16
N GLY A 11 -1.36 0.84 8.02
CA GLY A 11 -2.73 1.19 7.64
C GLY A 11 -2.77 2.31 6.60
N PRO A 12 -2.19 3.49 6.90
CA PRO A 12 -2.09 4.60 5.95
C PRO A 12 -1.38 4.23 4.65
N VAL A 13 -0.24 3.52 4.71
CA VAL A 13 0.50 3.10 3.50
C VAL A 13 -0.34 2.20 2.61
N THR A 14 -1.06 1.24 3.19
CA THR A 14 -1.99 0.38 2.44
C THR A 14 -3.10 1.21 1.80
N GLY A 15 -3.70 2.12 2.55
CA GLY A 15 -4.78 2.98 2.06
C GLY A 15 -4.35 3.84 0.89
N VAL A 16 -3.18 4.47 0.97
CA VAL A 16 -2.62 5.30 -0.12
C VAL A 16 -2.33 4.46 -1.36
N PHE A 17 -1.75 3.27 -1.19
CA PHE A 17 -1.48 2.38 -2.32
C PHE A 17 -2.74 2.00 -3.09
N PHE A 18 -3.78 1.54 -2.39
CA PHE A 18 -5.04 1.15 -3.03
C PHE A 18 -5.82 2.35 -3.56
N LEU A 19 -5.76 3.51 -2.89
CA LEU A 19 -6.38 4.73 -3.39
C LEU A 19 -5.74 5.20 -4.70
N ALA A 20 -4.42 5.11 -4.80
CA ALA A 20 -3.70 5.45 -6.03
C ALA A 20 -4.07 4.49 -7.18
N LEU A 21 -4.12 3.17 -6.91
CA LEU A 21 -4.59 2.20 -7.90
C LEU A 21 -6.03 2.47 -8.33
N ALA A 22 -6.94 2.72 -7.38
CA ALA A 22 -8.33 3.02 -7.68
C ALA A 22 -8.46 4.27 -8.55
N GLY A 23 -7.67 5.32 -8.27
CA GLY A 23 -7.63 6.52 -9.10
C GLY A 23 -7.11 6.25 -10.50
N LEU A 24 -6.07 5.41 -10.64
CA LEU A 24 -5.54 5.03 -11.95
C LEU A 24 -6.58 4.27 -12.78
N PHE A 25 -7.20 3.24 -12.21
CA PHE A 25 -8.24 2.46 -12.88
C PHE A 25 -9.49 3.30 -13.21
N LEU A 26 -9.87 4.22 -12.32
CA LEU A 26 -10.97 5.14 -12.57
C LEU A 26 -10.65 6.08 -13.73
N ALA A 27 -9.45 6.66 -13.75
CA ALA A 27 -9.02 7.55 -14.83
C ALA A 27 -8.98 6.80 -16.17
N GLU A 28 -8.41 5.58 -16.19
CA GLU A 28 -8.33 4.74 -17.39
C GLU A 28 -9.73 4.41 -17.95
N GLY A 29 -10.69 4.09 -17.07
CA GLY A 29 -12.08 3.87 -17.46
C GLY A 29 -12.85 5.14 -17.89
N LEU A 30 -12.40 6.33 -17.50
CA LEU A 30 -13.00 7.61 -17.93
C LEU A 30 -12.41 8.10 -19.26
N THR A 31 -11.17 7.73 -19.58
CA THR A 31 -10.49 8.16 -20.80
C THR A 31 -10.66 7.18 -21.96
N ASP A 32 -11.15 5.97 -21.72
CA ASP A 32 -11.19 4.84 -22.69
C ASP A 32 -9.82 4.55 -23.34
N GLU A 33 -8.74 5.07 -22.76
CA GLU A 33 -7.37 4.93 -23.21
C GLU A 33 -6.52 4.33 -22.09
N PRO A 34 -5.65 3.35 -22.41
CA PRO A 34 -4.77 2.74 -21.43
C PRO A 34 -3.71 3.73 -20.94
N ILE A 35 -3.81 4.16 -19.68
CA ILE A 35 -2.85 5.08 -19.03
C ILE A 35 -1.50 4.39 -18.82
N LEU A 36 -1.52 3.11 -18.44
CA LEU A 36 -0.33 2.28 -18.30
C LEU A 36 -0.54 0.95 -19.01
N SER A 37 0.47 0.53 -19.77
CA SER A 37 0.50 -0.84 -20.30
C SER A 37 0.48 -1.85 -19.16
N ALA A 38 -0.25 -2.97 -19.33
CA ALA A 38 -0.31 -4.07 -18.37
C ALA A 38 1.09 -4.60 -17.99
N THR A 39 2.04 -4.55 -18.93
CA THR A 39 3.44 -4.95 -18.71
C THR A 39 4.16 -4.04 -17.70
N VAL A 40 3.72 -2.78 -17.57
CA VAL A 40 4.23 -1.81 -16.58
C VAL A 40 3.40 -1.87 -15.30
N LEU A 41 2.09 -2.03 -15.42
CA LEU A 41 1.18 -2.05 -14.27
C LEU A 41 1.46 -3.25 -13.35
N ALA A 42 1.68 -4.43 -13.91
CA ALA A 42 1.96 -5.64 -13.13
C ALA A 42 3.18 -5.49 -12.18
N PRO A 43 4.38 -5.10 -12.65
CA PRO A 43 5.51 -4.91 -11.75
C PRO A 43 5.29 -3.78 -10.76
N VAL A 44 4.62 -2.68 -11.14
CA VAL A 44 4.30 -1.58 -10.22
C VAL A 44 3.41 -2.06 -9.06
N VAL A 45 2.36 -2.82 -9.37
CA VAL A 45 1.46 -3.40 -8.35
C VAL A 45 2.23 -4.37 -7.45
N LEU A 46 3.08 -5.24 -8.01
CA LEU A 46 3.87 -6.19 -7.23
C LEU A 46 4.85 -5.48 -6.29
N ILE A 47 5.56 -4.44 -6.77
CA ILE A 47 6.46 -3.62 -5.95
C ILE A 47 5.67 -2.93 -4.83
N GLY A 48 4.52 -2.34 -5.15
CA GLY A 48 3.67 -1.68 -4.15
C GLY A 48 3.13 -2.65 -3.10
N LEU A 49 2.69 -3.84 -3.49
CA LEU A 49 2.29 -4.92 -2.57
C LEU A 49 3.45 -5.37 -1.69
N GLY A 50 4.65 -5.51 -2.27
CA GLY A 50 5.88 -5.80 -1.54
C GLY A 50 6.19 -4.74 -0.48
N LEU A 51 6.12 -3.46 -0.86
CA LEU A 51 6.34 -2.33 0.04
C LEU A 51 5.34 -2.32 1.20
N VAL A 52 4.05 -2.47 0.91
CA VAL A 52 2.98 -2.57 1.92
C VAL A 52 3.26 -3.73 2.87
N GLY A 53 3.63 -4.89 2.33
CA GLY A 53 4.01 -6.08 3.10
C GLY A 53 5.20 -5.81 4.02
N THR A 54 6.28 -5.22 3.50
CA THR A 54 7.47 -4.86 4.27
C THR A 54 7.16 -3.88 5.39
N VAL A 55 6.42 -2.80 5.11
CA VAL A 55 6.02 -1.83 6.13
C VAL A 55 5.21 -2.53 7.22
N ARG A 56 4.25 -3.39 6.84
CA ARG A 56 3.44 -4.15 7.81
C ARG A 56 4.27 -5.10 8.66
N VAL A 57 5.25 -5.79 8.07
CA VAL A 57 6.18 -6.66 8.81
C VAL A 57 7.06 -5.85 9.75
N LEU A 58 7.60 -4.71 9.32
CA LEU A 58 8.42 -3.84 10.16
C LEU A 58 7.60 -3.24 11.33
N THR A 59 6.35 -2.85 11.09
CA THR A 59 5.49 -2.28 12.14
C THR A 59 4.93 -3.33 13.11
N ARG A 60 4.65 -4.56 12.65
CA ARG A 60 4.24 -5.69 13.52
C ARG A 60 5.41 -6.39 14.21
N GLY A 61 6.54 -6.55 13.53
CA GLY A 61 7.72 -7.33 13.97
C GLY A 61 8.36 -6.79 15.25
N ARG A 62 8.21 -5.49 15.52
CA ARG A 62 8.66 -4.85 16.77
C ARG A 62 7.92 -5.34 18.03
N ARG A 63 6.92 -6.22 17.91
CA ARG A 63 6.16 -6.77 19.05
C ARG A 63 6.56 -8.19 19.48
N ARG A 64 7.50 -8.87 18.79
CA ARG A 64 7.84 -10.28 19.09
C ARG A 64 9.21 -10.52 19.75
N HIS A 65 10.04 -9.51 19.97
CA HIS A 65 11.40 -9.72 20.51
C HIS A 65 11.53 -9.57 22.04
N LEU A 66 10.45 -9.79 22.80
CA LEU A 66 10.44 -9.70 24.28
C LEU A 66 9.59 -10.79 24.96
N ARG A 67 9.46 -11.97 24.36
CA ARG A 67 8.93 -13.15 25.05
C ARG A 67 9.86 -14.32 24.87
#